data_AF-A0A0A5G1C1-F1
#
_entry.id   AF-A0A0A5G1C1-F1
#
_cell.length_a   1.000
_cell.length_b   1.000
_cell.length_c   1.000
_cell.angle_alpha   90.00
_cell.angle_beta   90.00
_cell.angle_gamma   90.00
#
_symmetry.space_group_name_H-M   'P 1'
#
loop_
_entity.id
_entity.type
_entity.pdbx_description
1 polymer ?
#
loop_
_entity_poly.entity_id
_entity_poly.type
_entity_poly.pdbx_seq_one_letter_code
_entity_poly.pdbx_strand_id
1 'polypeptide(L)'
;MREGEKKLKQIISIVLFFLFLRIIYTVVDAFVDHFLEYHLLMDLFIIFLVGIASLVLAKLAYDMLLRQESKHLPPKRRAVIVSLLAALFVGNFVYQYWDDHREKSVEVALSRYSDPEVVSLNLYSDGYISQLEQEEGIKELFHFLNQYNIQKVESGVLGKVYNISWKNDAFFTGPAAIHISINKNKLSINEDNYEIVNGPVDMEWFLGFYKTYKTEKPS
;
A
#
# COMPACT_ATOMS: atom_id res chain seq x y z
N MET A 1 -3.85 -19.63 40.65
CA MET A 1 -4.19 -18.68 39.57
C MET A 1 -5.69 -18.74 39.34
N ARG A 2 -6.41 -17.65 39.59
CA ARG A 2 -7.87 -17.59 39.43
C ARG A 2 -8.23 -17.73 37.94
N GLU A 3 -9.40 -18.28 37.62
CA GLU A 3 -9.82 -18.48 36.22
C GLU A 3 -9.77 -17.17 35.41
N GLY A 4 -10.16 -16.05 36.01
CA GLY A 4 -10.07 -14.72 35.39
C GLY A 4 -8.65 -14.28 35.04
N GLU A 5 -7.64 -14.67 35.84
CA GLU A 5 -6.23 -14.38 35.52
C GLU A 5 -5.76 -15.20 34.33
N LYS A 6 -6.21 -16.46 34.19
CA LYS A 6 -5.88 -17.30 33.02
C LYS A 6 -6.42 -16.69 31.73
N LYS A 7 -7.70 -16.28 31.74
CA LYS A 7 -8.37 -15.65 30.59
C LYS A 7 -7.70 -14.33 30.20
N LEU A 8 -7.37 -13.48 31.18
CA LEU A 8 -6.68 -12.21 30.93
C LEU A 8 -5.31 -12.43 30.27
N LYS A 9 -4.54 -13.42 30.74
CA LYS A 9 -3.24 -13.77 30.15
C LYS A 9 -3.37 -14.20 28.69
N GLN A 10 -4.34 -15.07 28.38
CA GLN A 10 -4.63 -15.51 27.02
C GLN A 10 -4.97 -14.32 26.11
N ILE A 11 -5.86 -13.42 26.55
CA ILE A 11 -6.25 -12.24 25.77
C ILE A 11 -5.02 -11.38 25.44
N ILE A 12 -4.15 -11.13 26.42
CA ILE A 12 -2.95 -10.31 26.22
C ILE A 12 -2.00 -10.96 25.21
N SER A 13 -1.74 -12.26 25.32
CA SER A 13 -0.89 -12.97 24.38
C SER A 13 -1.44 -12.94 22.96
N ILE A 14 -2.76 -13.06 22.80
CA ILE A 14 -3.43 -12.97 21.48
C ILE A 14 -3.26 -11.57 20.88
N VAL A 15 -3.50 -10.51 21.66
CA VAL A 15 -3.32 -9.12 21.20
C VAL A 15 -1.89 -8.85 20.77
N LEU A 16 -0.91 -9.26 21.58
CA LEU A 16 0.52 -9.08 21.26
C LEU A 16 0.90 -9.86 19.99
N PHE A 17 0.39 -11.08 19.82
CA PHE A 17 0.62 -11.87 18.62
C PHE A 17 0.15 -11.13 17.36
N PHE A 18 -1.10 -10.64 17.32
CA PHE A 18 -1.61 -9.92 16.16
C PHE A 18 -0.87 -8.59 15.90
N LEU A 19 -0.45 -7.90 16.97
CA LEU A 19 0.34 -6.68 16.85
C LEU A 19 1.70 -6.95 16.19
N PHE A 20 2.44 -7.95 16.67
CA PHE A 20 3.73 -8.32 16.07
C PHE A 20 3.57 -8.90 14.66
N LEU A 21 2.51 -9.67 14.42
CA LEU A 21 2.18 -10.19 13.09
C LEU A 21 2.05 -9.07 12.08
N ARG A 22 1.29 -8.02 12.41
CA ARG A 22 1.13 -6.87 11.53
C ARG A 22 2.43 -6.10 11.31
N ILE A 23 3.22 -5.85 12.36
CA ILE A 23 4.49 -5.12 12.23
C ILE A 23 5.45 -5.89 11.33
N ILE A 24 5.67 -7.18 11.61
CA ILE A 24 6.59 -8.01 10.83
C ILE A 24 6.06 -8.15 9.40
N TYR A 25 4.77 -8.39 9.21
CA TYR A 25 4.16 -8.43 7.87
C TYR A 25 4.45 -7.14 7.10
N THR A 26 4.22 -5.96 7.71
CA THR A 26 4.44 -4.67 7.03
C THR A 26 5.92 -4.45 6.65
N VAL A 27 6.86 -4.83 7.52
CA VAL A 27 8.30 -4.75 7.22
C VAL A 27 8.68 -5.69 6.08
N VAL A 28 8.10 -6.88 6.11
CA VAL A 28 8.34 -7.92 5.11
C VAL A 28 7.74 -7.52 3.77
N ASP A 29 6.49 -7.10 3.71
CA ASP A 29 5.78 -6.59 2.53
C ASP A 29 6.59 -5.49 1.81
N ALA A 30 7.07 -4.50 2.58
CA ALA A 30 7.92 -3.43 2.07
C ALA A 30 9.28 -3.92 1.52
N PHE A 31 9.82 -5.01 2.06
CA PHE A 31 11.06 -5.62 1.56
C PHE A 31 10.77 -6.54 0.36
N VAL A 32 9.63 -7.22 0.39
CA VAL A 32 9.18 -8.22 -0.56
C VAL A 32 8.96 -7.57 -1.91
N ASP A 33 8.08 -6.56 -1.97
CA ASP A 33 7.76 -5.79 -3.16
C ASP A 33 8.99 -5.19 -3.87
N HIS A 34 10.09 -5.02 -3.13
CA HIS A 34 11.33 -4.47 -3.66
C HIS A 34 12.26 -5.52 -4.30
N PHE A 35 12.29 -6.75 -3.79
CA PHE A 35 13.38 -7.70 -4.08
C PHE A 35 13.02 -8.88 -4.97
N LEU A 36 11.74 -9.19 -5.14
CA LEU A 36 11.34 -10.46 -5.74
C LEU A 36 10.11 -10.28 -6.64
N GLU A 37 10.24 -10.64 -7.92
CA GLU A 37 9.09 -10.97 -8.75
C GLU A 37 8.57 -12.33 -8.26
N TYR A 38 7.44 -12.36 -7.56
CA TYR A 38 7.09 -13.49 -6.68
C TYR A 38 6.57 -14.76 -7.38
N HIS A 39 7.02 -15.89 -6.83
CA HIS A 39 6.34 -17.19 -6.90
C HIS A 39 5.57 -17.43 -5.61
N LEU A 40 4.30 -17.82 -5.69
CA LEU A 40 3.36 -18.09 -4.59
C LEU A 40 3.92 -18.94 -3.43
N LEU A 41 4.88 -19.83 -3.69
CA LEU A 41 5.55 -20.63 -2.65
C LEU A 41 6.44 -19.80 -1.71
N MET A 42 7.09 -18.76 -2.22
CA MET A 42 7.91 -17.85 -1.41
C MET A 42 7.03 -17.02 -0.47
N ASP A 43 5.86 -16.56 -0.95
CA ASP A 43 4.91 -15.81 -0.11
C ASP A 43 4.42 -16.66 1.06
N LEU A 44 4.04 -17.91 0.80
CA LEU A 44 3.60 -18.84 1.84
C LEU A 44 4.72 -19.11 2.86
N PHE A 45 5.96 -19.27 2.40
CA PHE A 45 7.11 -19.48 3.28
C PHE A 45 7.39 -18.25 4.15
N ILE A 46 7.32 -17.06 3.56
CA ILE A 46 7.50 -15.79 4.25
C ILE A 46 6.40 -15.59 5.31
N ILE A 47 5.13 -15.77 4.95
CA ILE A 47 3.99 -15.67 5.87
C ILE A 47 4.17 -16.64 7.06
N PHE A 48 4.63 -17.86 6.80
CA PHE A 48 4.92 -18.83 7.85
C PHE A 48 6.03 -18.36 8.82
N LEU A 49 7.14 -17.83 8.30
CA LEU A 49 8.22 -17.27 9.12
C LEU A 49 7.75 -16.05 9.93
N VAL A 50 6.97 -15.16 9.32
CA VAL A 50 6.35 -14.00 9.99
C VAL A 50 5.46 -14.45 11.14
N GLY A 51 4.65 -15.50 10.94
CA GLY A 51 3.82 -16.09 11.99
C GLY A 51 4.64 -16.61 13.18
N ILE A 52 5.72 -17.36 12.91
CA ILE A 52 6.60 -17.89 13.97
C ILE A 52 7.28 -16.76 14.74
N ALA A 53 7.87 -15.80 14.04
CA ALA A 53 8.55 -14.66 14.66
C ALA A 53 7.59 -13.87 15.57
N SER A 54 6.34 -13.70 15.13
CA SER A 54 5.29 -13.02 15.90
C SER A 54 4.92 -13.77 17.18
N LEU A 55 4.84 -15.10 17.14
CA LEU A 55 4.61 -15.92 18.34
C LEU A 55 5.75 -15.80 19.34
N VAL A 56 7.00 -15.82 18.86
CA VAL A 56 8.19 -15.68 19.71
C VAL A 56 8.22 -14.31 20.37
N LEU A 57 8.01 -13.23 19.61
CA LEU A 57 7.98 -11.86 20.13
C LEU A 57 6.82 -11.65 21.10
N ALA A 58 5.63 -12.17 20.80
CA ALA A 58 4.48 -12.08 21.69
C ALA A 58 4.74 -12.76 23.03
N LYS A 59 5.35 -13.95 23.00
CA LYS A 59 5.78 -14.66 24.21
C LYS A 59 6.82 -13.86 24.99
N LEU A 60 7.86 -13.35 24.34
CA LEU A 60 8.91 -12.55 24.99
C LEU A 60 8.36 -11.28 25.63
N ALA A 61 7.53 -10.52 24.90
CA ALA A 61 6.89 -9.31 25.41
C ALA A 61 5.97 -9.61 26.59
N TYR A 62 5.20 -10.70 26.51
CA TYR A 62 4.36 -11.16 27.60
C TYR A 62 5.18 -11.58 28.83
N ASP A 63 6.26 -12.33 28.64
CA ASP A 63 7.18 -12.72 29.72
C ASP A 63 7.87 -11.49 30.34
N MET A 64 8.21 -10.49 29.55
CA MET A 64 8.74 -9.21 30.04
C MET A 64 7.69 -8.47 30.89
N LEU A 65 6.43 -8.42 30.45
CA LEU A 65 5.33 -7.82 31.22
C LEU A 65 5.13 -8.56 32.55
N LEU A 66 5.20 -9.90 32.56
CA LEU A 66 5.14 -10.71 33.78
C LEU A 66 6.33 -10.43 34.72
N ARG A 67 7.54 -10.28 34.18
CA ARG A 67 8.73 -9.96 34.98
C ARG A 67 8.69 -8.55 35.56
N GLN A 68 8.11 -7.58 34.84
CA GLN A 68 7.88 -6.24 35.38
C GLN A 68 6.77 -6.23 36.44
N GLU A 69 5.76 -7.09 36.32
CA GLU A 69 4.66 -7.24 37.30
C GLU A 69 5.18 -7.67 38.68
N SER A 70 6.16 -8.58 38.75
CA SER A 70 6.73 -9.01 40.03
C SER A 70 7.49 -7.90 40.77
N LYS A 71 7.85 -6.81 40.08
CA LYS A 71 8.64 -5.72 40.65
C LYS A 71 7.90 -4.37 40.76
N HIS A 72 7.07 -3.97 39.79
CA HIS A 72 6.61 -2.56 39.69
C HIS A 72 5.18 -2.31 39.17
N LEU A 73 4.45 -3.30 38.60
CA LEU A 73 3.14 -3.07 37.98
C LEU A 73 2.05 -4.03 38.48
N PRO A 74 1.03 -3.56 39.24
CA PRO A 74 -0.08 -4.41 39.64
C PRO A 74 -0.95 -4.87 38.45
N PRO A 75 -1.67 -6.00 38.54
CA PRO A 75 -2.38 -6.64 37.43
C PRO A 75 -3.37 -5.73 36.68
N LYS A 76 -3.98 -4.77 37.38
CA LYS A 76 -4.92 -3.79 36.80
C LYS A 76 -4.25 -2.85 35.81
N ARG A 77 -2.98 -2.45 36.02
CA ARG A 77 -2.24 -1.56 35.11
C ARG A 77 -1.85 -2.27 33.81
N ARG A 78 -1.60 -3.58 33.85
CA ARG A 78 -1.32 -4.40 32.65
C ARG A 78 -2.50 -4.41 31.69
N ALA A 79 -3.70 -4.63 32.22
CA ALA A 79 -4.91 -4.59 31.41
C ALA A 79 -5.06 -3.23 30.72
N VAL A 80 -4.82 -2.13 31.44
CA VAL A 80 -4.87 -0.78 30.87
C VAL A 80 -3.85 -0.57 29.75
N ILE A 81 -2.58 -0.96 29.95
CA ILE A 81 -1.53 -0.80 28.92
C ILE A 81 -1.87 -1.63 27.67
N VAL A 82 -2.29 -2.89 27.85
CA VAL A 82 -2.63 -3.75 26.72
C VAL A 82 -3.89 -3.28 26.01
N SER A 83 -4.91 -2.81 26.74
CA SER A 83 -6.09 -2.19 26.16
C SER A 83 -5.75 -0.92 25.38
N LEU A 84 -4.82 -0.10 25.87
CA LEU A 84 -4.35 1.08 25.15
C LEU A 84 -3.63 0.70 23.85
N LEU A 85 -2.72 -0.29 23.90
CA LEU A 85 -2.05 -0.80 22.70
C LEU A 85 -3.04 -1.39 21.69
N ALA A 86 -4.03 -2.15 22.16
CA ALA A 86 -5.09 -2.70 21.32
C ALA A 86 -5.94 -1.58 20.69
N ALA A 87 -6.29 -0.55 21.46
CA ALA A 87 -7.05 0.59 20.95
C ALA A 87 -6.26 1.39 19.89
N LEU A 88 -4.97 1.62 20.12
CA LEU A 88 -4.08 2.25 19.13
C LEU A 88 -3.97 1.40 17.86
N PHE A 89 -3.84 0.08 18.01
CA PHE A 89 -3.79 -0.85 16.88
C PHE A 89 -5.07 -0.83 16.05
N VAL A 90 -6.23 -0.96 16.70
CA VAL A 90 -7.54 -0.89 16.02
C VAL A 90 -7.76 0.49 15.40
N GLY A 91 -7.40 1.56 16.12
CA GLY A 91 -7.50 2.93 15.62
C GLY A 91 -6.65 3.15 14.36
N ASN A 92 -5.43 2.60 14.32
CA ASN A 92 -4.57 2.65 13.13
C ASN A 92 -5.20 1.91 11.95
N PHE A 93 -5.77 0.71 12.17
CA PHE A 93 -6.47 -0.03 11.12
C PHE A 93 -7.69 0.71 10.59
N VAL A 94 -8.53 1.25 11.48
CA VAL A 94 -9.72 2.04 11.11
C VAL A 94 -9.31 3.28 10.33
N TYR A 95 -8.24 3.96 10.75
CA TYR A 95 -7.71 5.13 10.04
C TYR A 95 -7.20 4.76 8.64
N GLN A 96 -6.41 3.70 8.50
CA GLN A 96 -5.92 3.22 7.20
C GLN A 96 -7.08 2.85 6.27
N TYR A 97 -8.03 2.07 6.78
CA TYR A 97 -9.22 1.68 6.02
C TYR A 97 -10.03 2.90 5.56
N TRP A 98 -10.25 3.86 6.45
CA TRP A 98 -10.95 5.10 6.12
C TRP A 98 -10.17 5.94 5.09
N ASP A 99 -8.86 6.09 5.26
CA ASP A 99 -8.02 6.86 4.32
C ASP A 99 -7.95 6.19 2.95
N ASP A 100 -8.04 4.86 2.87
CA ASP A 100 -8.11 4.12 1.62
C ASP A 100 -9.42 4.31 0.87
N HIS A 101 -10.57 4.33 1.57
CA HIS A 101 -11.91 4.34 0.97
C HIS A 101 -12.56 5.73 0.88
N ARG A 102 -11.95 6.77 1.45
CA ARG A 102 -12.43 8.14 1.27
C ARG A 102 -12.10 8.65 -0.13
N GLU A 103 -12.91 9.59 -0.59
CA GLU A 103 -12.57 10.41 -1.75
C GLU A 103 -11.28 11.20 -1.49
N LYS A 104 -10.37 11.16 -2.45
CA LYS A 104 -9.09 11.88 -2.44
C LYS A 104 -8.67 12.23 -3.86
N SER A 105 -7.84 13.25 -4.03
CA SER A 105 -7.28 13.58 -5.34
C SER A 105 -6.32 12.48 -5.82
N VAL A 106 -6.16 12.39 -7.14
CA VAL A 106 -5.12 11.51 -7.73
C VAL A 106 -3.74 11.88 -7.17
N GLU A 107 -3.45 13.15 -6.96
CA GLU A 107 -2.20 13.62 -6.34
C GLU A 107 -1.93 12.95 -4.98
N VAL A 108 -2.92 12.93 -4.09
CA VAL A 108 -2.78 12.31 -2.75
C VAL A 108 -2.61 10.79 -2.85
N ALA A 109 -3.22 10.15 -3.86
CA ALA A 109 -3.02 8.73 -4.09
C ALA A 109 -1.61 8.45 -4.63
N LEU A 110 -1.12 9.28 -5.54
CA LEU A 110 0.21 9.16 -6.13
C LEU A 110 1.32 9.54 -5.15
N SER A 111 1.11 10.51 -4.25
CA SER A 111 2.11 10.93 -3.26
C SER A 111 2.49 9.83 -2.27
N ARG A 112 1.70 8.74 -2.17
CA ARG A 112 2.07 7.53 -1.41
C ARG A 112 3.27 6.82 -2.03
N TYR A 113 3.53 7.10 -3.29
CA TYR A 113 4.59 6.51 -4.03
C TYR A 113 5.51 7.63 -4.52
N SER A 114 6.69 7.69 -3.94
CA SER A 114 7.60 8.84 -3.98
C SER A 114 7.83 9.42 -5.38
N ASP A 115 8.13 10.72 -5.42
CA ASP A 115 8.38 11.47 -6.65
C ASP A 115 9.47 10.77 -7.49
N PRO A 116 9.16 10.32 -8.72
CA PRO A 116 10.12 9.61 -9.54
C PRO A 116 11.22 10.55 -10.05
N GLU A 117 12.48 10.12 -9.92
CA GLU A 117 13.64 10.83 -10.51
C GLU A 117 13.72 10.65 -12.04
N VAL A 118 13.19 9.54 -12.58
CA VAL A 118 13.16 9.25 -14.01
C VAL A 118 11.78 8.76 -14.41
N VAL A 119 11.02 9.58 -15.15
CA VAL A 119 9.73 9.17 -15.70
C VAL A 119 9.94 8.75 -17.15
N SER A 120 9.96 7.44 -17.39
CA SER A 120 9.80 6.88 -18.73
C SER A 120 8.35 6.44 -18.91
N LEU A 121 7.53 7.31 -19.51
CA LEU A 121 6.12 7.01 -19.70
C LEU A 121 5.95 5.97 -20.80
N ASN A 122 5.72 4.71 -20.43
CA ASN A 122 5.34 3.69 -21.41
C ASN A 122 3.83 3.75 -21.66
N LEU A 123 3.41 4.38 -22.76
CA LEU A 123 1.99 4.46 -23.11
C LEU A 123 1.58 3.25 -23.96
N TYR A 124 0.72 2.39 -23.40
CA TYR A 124 0.19 1.21 -24.10
C TYR A 124 -1.18 1.50 -24.71
N SER A 125 -1.29 1.46 -26.04
CA SER A 125 -2.57 1.39 -26.75
C SER A 125 -2.41 0.43 -27.92
N ASP A 126 -3.27 -0.58 -28.00
CA ASP A 126 -3.37 -1.49 -29.14
C ASP A 126 -2.00 -2.12 -29.54
N GLY A 127 -1.14 -2.44 -28.56
CA GLY A 127 0.14 -3.11 -28.75
C GLY A 127 1.35 -2.21 -29.03
N TYR A 128 1.17 -0.88 -29.08
CA TYR A 128 2.28 0.07 -29.26
C TYR A 128 2.81 0.56 -27.91
N ILE A 129 4.13 0.69 -27.80
CA ILE A 129 4.85 1.28 -26.66
C ILE A 129 5.48 2.58 -27.17
N SER A 130 5.07 3.72 -26.60
CA SER A 130 5.80 4.99 -26.73
C SER A 130 6.52 5.25 -25.42
N GLN A 131 7.75 5.77 -25.48
CA GLN A 131 8.52 6.18 -24.30
C GLN A 131 8.62 7.71 -24.30
N LEU A 132 8.04 8.35 -23.28
CA LEU A 132 8.22 9.79 -23.04
C LEU A 132 9.26 9.99 -21.94
N GLU A 133 10.31 10.75 -22.25
CA GLU A 133 11.36 11.15 -21.30
C GLU A 133 11.37 12.67 -21.07
N GLN A 134 10.49 13.43 -21.75
CA GLN A 134 10.46 14.89 -21.68
C GLN A 134 9.73 15.36 -20.43
N GLU A 135 10.46 16.02 -19.52
CA GLU A 135 9.98 16.53 -18.23
C GLU A 135 8.69 17.35 -18.35
N GLU A 136 8.55 18.13 -19.42
CA GLU A 136 7.39 18.98 -19.69
C GLU A 136 6.12 18.17 -19.92
N GLY A 137 6.19 17.12 -20.76
CA GLY A 137 5.03 16.26 -21.01
C GLY A 137 4.64 15.43 -19.78
N ILE A 138 5.62 15.06 -18.96
CA ILE A 138 5.37 14.41 -17.67
C ILE A 138 4.60 15.35 -16.73
N LYS A 139 5.07 16.60 -16.56
CA LYS A 139 4.38 17.60 -15.75
C LYS A 139 2.97 17.90 -16.26
N GLU A 140 2.79 17.96 -17.58
CA GLU A 140 1.48 18.17 -18.19
C GLU A 140 0.52 17.00 -17.87
N LEU A 141 0.98 15.76 -17.98
CA LEU A 141 0.17 14.59 -17.63
C LEU A 141 -0.19 14.55 -16.15
N PHE A 142 0.76 14.82 -15.25
CA PHE A 142 0.47 14.89 -13.82
C PHE A 142 -0.52 16.01 -13.51
N HIS A 143 -0.33 17.18 -14.11
CA HIS A 143 -1.26 18.29 -13.96
C HIS A 143 -2.68 17.92 -14.40
N PHE A 144 -2.81 17.20 -15.52
CA PHE A 144 -4.09 16.68 -15.99
C PHE A 144 -4.70 15.67 -15.01
N LEU A 145 -3.94 14.68 -14.57
CA LEU A 145 -4.43 13.65 -13.65
C LEU A 145 -4.84 14.22 -12.29
N ASN A 146 -4.13 15.23 -11.79
CA ASN A 146 -4.39 15.87 -10.50
C ASN A 146 -5.72 16.65 -10.45
N GLN A 147 -6.38 16.86 -11.60
CA GLN A 147 -7.73 17.45 -11.66
C GLN A 147 -8.81 16.47 -11.20
N TYR A 148 -8.51 15.17 -11.12
CA TYR A 148 -9.48 14.14 -10.79
C TYR A 148 -9.46 13.75 -9.31
N ASN A 149 -10.66 13.51 -8.78
CA ASN A 149 -10.88 12.88 -7.48
C ASN A 149 -11.24 11.42 -7.69
N ILE A 150 -10.70 10.57 -6.83
CA ILE A 150 -10.83 9.12 -6.92
C ILE A 150 -11.26 8.52 -5.59
N GLN A 151 -11.95 7.39 -5.67
CA GLN A 151 -12.36 6.58 -4.52
C GLN A 151 -12.04 5.11 -4.77
N LYS A 152 -11.41 4.44 -3.80
CA LYS A 152 -11.02 3.02 -3.95
C LYS A 152 -12.26 2.14 -4.06
N VAL A 153 -12.25 1.22 -5.02
CA VAL A 153 -13.31 0.24 -5.27
C VAL A 153 -12.73 -1.18 -5.27
N GLU A 154 -13.61 -2.17 -5.12
CA GLU A 154 -13.19 -3.57 -5.24
C GLU A 154 -12.55 -3.83 -6.61
N SER A 155 -11.55 -4.72 -6.61
CA SER A 155 -10.80 -5.08 -7.82
C SER A 155 -11.74 -5.50 -8.94
N GLY A 156 -11.53 -4.92 -10.12
CA GLY A 156 -12.33 -5.19 -11.30
C GLY A 156 -11.49 -5.09 -12.55
N VAL A 157 -11.83 -5.90 -13.56
CA VAL A 157 -11.13 -5.87 -14.84
C VAL A 157 -11.38 -4.51 -15.51
N LEU A 158 -10.31 -3.74 -15.69
CA LEU A 158 -10.34 -2.56 -16.54
C LEU A 158 -10.36 -3.01 -18.01
N GLY A 159 -11.29 -2.46 -18.79
CA GLY A 159 -11.52 -2.83 -20.20
C GLY A 159 -10.39 -2.40 -21.14
N LYS A 160 -10.66 -1.54 -22.14
CA LYS A 160 -9.56 -0.87 -22.87
C LYS A 160 -8.91 0.13 -21.91
N VAL A 161 -7.60 0.04 -21.75
CA VAL A 161 -6.84 0.80 -20.76
C VAL A 161 -5.61 1.40 -21.42
N TYR A 162 -5.30 2.63 -21.03
CA TYR A 162 -4.00 3.22 -21.28
C TYR A 162 -3.13 3.01 -20.06
N ASN A 163 -2.00 2.34 -20.23
CA ASN A 163 -1.06 2.12 -19.15
C ASN A 163 0.02 3.19 -19.20
N ILE A 164 0.45 3.62 -18.03
CA ILE A 164 1.58 4.49 -17.76
C ILE A 164 2.46 3.71 -16.80
N SER A 165 3.71 3.49 -17.16
CA SER A 165 4.71 3.02 -16.22
C SER A 165 5.59 4.20 -15.83
N TRP A 166 6.02 4.30 -14.57
CA TRP A 166 7.18 5.11 -14.20
C TRP A 166 8.13 4.27 -13.36
N LYS A 167 9.44 4.60 -13.37
CA LYS A 167 10.45 3.87 -12.61
C LYS A 167 11.01 4.78 -11.51
N ASN A 168 11.13 4.25 -10.31
CA ASN A 168 11.78 4.95 -9.22
C ASN A 168 13.18 4.38 -8.99
N ASP A 169 14.21 5.19 -9.24
CA ASP A 169 15.61 4.80 -8.97
C ASP A 169 16.00 5.03 -7.50
N ALA A 170 15.14 5.66 -6.69
CA ALA A 170 15.37 5.85 -5.26
C ALA A 170 15.14 4.54 -4.49
N PHE A 171 16.23 3.81 -4.24
CA PHE A 171 16.33 2.49 -3.62
C PHE A 171 15.58 2.32 -2.26
N PHE A 172 15.21 3.41 -1.58
CA PHE A 172 14.64 3.37 -0.23
C PHE A 172 13.25 4.01 -0.10
N THR A 173 12.68 4.60 -1.15
CA THR A 173 11.47 5.42 -1.05
C THR A 173 10.44 5.00 -2.10
N GLY A 174 9.72 3.90 -1.88
CA GLY A 174 8.55 3.52 -2.69
C GLY A 174 8.79 2.37 -3.68
N PRO A 175 7.75 1.96 -4.43
CA PRO A 175 7.85 0.85 -5.37
C PRO A 175 8.79 1.19 -6.52
N ALA A 176 9.52 0.17 -7.01
CA ALA A 176 10.48 0.31 -8.10
C ALA A 176 9.84 0.78 -9.41
N ALA A 177 8.55 0.48 -9.61
CA ALA A 177 7.76 0.99 -10.71
C ALA A 177 6.31 1.23 -10.28
N ILE A 178 5.64 2.12 -11.00
CA ILE A 178 4.20 2.35 -10.82
C ILE A 178 3.49 2.25 -12.14
N HIS A 179 2.42 1.48 -12.11
CA HIS A 179 1.56 1.24 -13.24
C HIS A 179 0.24 1.99 -13.02
N ILE A 180 0.01 3.05 -13.79
CA ILE A 180 -1.28 3.74 -13.83
C ILE A 180 -2.04 3.28 -15.06
N SER A 181 -3.25 2.82 -14.84
CA SER A 181 -4.14 2.26 -15.85
C SER A 181 -5.38 3.14 -15.92
N ILE A 182 -5.59 3.83 -17.04
CA ILE A 182 -6.66 4.83 -17.19
C ILE A 182 -7.78 4.30 -18.07
N ASN A 183 -9.01 4.41 -17.56
CA ASN A 183 -10.27 4.25 -18.27
C ASN A 183 -11.14 5.50 -18.04
N LYS A 184 -12.17 5.70 -18.87
CA LYS A 184 -13.06 6.86 -18.80
C LYS A 184 -13.60 7.15 -17.39
N ASN A 185 -13.97 6.12 -16.62
CA ASN A 185 -14.56 6.28 -15.29
C ASN A 185 -13.73 5.65 -14.16
N LYS A 186 -12.60 5.01 -14.49
CA LYS A 186 -11.83 4.22 -13.56
C LYS A 186 -10.34 4.45 -13.76
N LEU A 187 -9.61 4.36 -12.67
CA LEU A 187 -8.16 4.50 -12.65
C LEU A 187 -7.61 3.38 -11.76
N SER A 188 -6.61 2.64 -12.21
CA SER A 188 -5.86 1.72 -11.33
C SER A 188 -4.45 2.24 -11.16
N ILE A 189 -3.93 2.15 -9.93
CA ILE A 189 -2.56 2.49 -9.57
C ILE A 189 -1.98 1.25 -8.91
N ASN A 190 -1.07 0.58 -9.61
CA ASN A 190 -0.61 -0.77 -9.29
C ASN A 190 -1.82 -1.70 -9.12
N GLU A 191 -1.97 -2.33 -7.95
CA GLU A 191 -3.06 -3.27 -7.63
C GLU A 191 -4.35 -2.58 -7.18
N ASP A 192 -4.28 -1.29 -6.84
CA ASP A 192 -5.40 -0.54 -6.31
C ASP A 192 -6.28 0.03 -7.42
N ASN A 193 -7.56 -0.32 -7.36
CA ASN A 193 -8.57 0.13 -8.31
C ASN A 193 -9.39 1.27 -7.74
N TYR A 194 -9.63 2.29 -8.55
CA TYR A 194 -10.37 3.47 -8.17
C TYR A 194 -11.45 3.83 -9.19
N GLU A 195 -12.56 4.37 -8.69
CA GLU A 195 -13.57 5.06 -9.47
C GLU A 195 -13.32 6.57 -9.42
N ILE A 196 -13.55 7.25 -10.55
CA ILE A 196 -13.40 8.70 -10.65
C ILE A 196 -14.72 9.35 -10.30
N VAL A 197 -14.73 10.20 -9.26
CA VAL A 197 -15.98 10.68 -8.64
C VAL A 197 -16.40 12.07 -9.11
N ASN A 198 -15.47 12.87 -9.64
CA ASN A 198 -15.75 14.24 -10.09
C ASN A 198 -15.97 14.39 -11.61
N GLY A 199 -16.22 13.27 -12.31
CA GLY A 199 -16.54 13.23 -13.74
C GLY A 199 -15.62 12.31 -14.53
N PRO A 200 -16.01 11.92 -15.76
CA PRO A 200 -15.18 11.06 -16.59
C PRO A 200 -13.87 11.74 -16.99
N VAL A 201 -12.82 10.94 -17.21
CA VAL A 201 -11.57 11.41 -17.83
C VAL A 201 -11.86 11.99 -19.21
N ASP A 202 -11.25 13.13 -19.50
CA ASP A 202 -11.23 13.69 -20.85
C ASP A 202 -10.31 12.84 -21.74
N MET A 203 -10.92 11.81 -22.31
CA MET A 203 -10.22 10.88 -23.21
C MET A 203 -9.77 11.57 -24.50
N GLU A 204 -10.40 12.68 -24.92
CA GLU A 204 -9.99 13.41 -26.11
C GLU A 204 -8.67 14.14 -25.85
N TRP A 205 -8.57 14.82 -24.70
CA TRP A 205 -7.32 15.41 -24.24
C TRP A 205 -6.22 14.35 -24.11
N PHE A 206 -6.52 13.24 -23.43
CA PHE A 206 -5.55 12.17 -23.23
C PHE A 206 -5.05 11.56 -24.54
N LEU A 207 -5.94 11.36 -25.52
CA LEU A 207 -5.58 10.90 -26.86
C LEU A 207 -4.74 11.94 -27.62
N GLY A 208 -5.03 13.22 -27.44
CA GLY A 208 -4.23 14.32 -27.99
C GLY A 208 -2.81 14.32 -27.43
N PHE A 209 -2.70 14.26 -26.10
CA PHE A 209 -1.44 14.11 -25.39
C PHE A 209 -0.65 12.89 -25.89
N TYR A 210 -1.29 11.71 -25.95
CA TYR A 210 -0.68 10.48 -26.45
C TYR A 210 -0.12 10.66 -27.87
N LYS A 211 -0.86 11.31 -28.77
CA LYS A 211 -0.41 11.53 -30.16
C LYS A 211 0.76 12.49 -30.24
N THR A 212 0.76 13.57 -29.46
CA THR A 212 1.86 14.56 -29.42
C THR A 212 3.18 13.92 -29.01
N TYR A 213 3.12 13.02 -28.03
CA TYR A 213 4.30 12.38 -27.44
C TYR A 213 4.53 10.95 -27.94
N LYS A 214 3.80 10.52 -28.97
CA LYS A 214 4.05 9.25 -29.64
C LYS A 214 5.33 9.36 -30.45
N THR A 215 6.42 8.77 -29.97
CA THR A 215 7.63 8.62 -30.78
C THR A 215 7.30 7.65 -31.90
N GLU A 216 7.25 8.13 -33.15
CA GLU A 216 7.31 7.24 -34.30
C GLU A 216 8.64 6.50 -34.22
N LYS A 217 8.63 5.18 -34.03
CA LYS A 217 9.85 4.39 -34.17
C LYS A 217 10.47 4.75 -35.52
N PRO A 218 11.75 5.14 -35.60
CA PRO A 218 12.44 5.12 -36.88
C PRO A 218 12.38 3.67 -37.37
N SER A 219 11.83 3.51 -38.58
CA SER A 219 11.74 2.24 -39.31
C SER A 219 13.12 1.61 -39.50
#